data_AF-A0A182EU08-F1
#
_entry.id   AF-A0A182EU08-F1
#
_cell.length_a   1.000
_cell.length_b   1.000
_cell.length_c   1.000
_cell.angle_alpha   90.00
_cell.angle_beta   90.00
_cell.angle_gamma   90.00
#
_symmetry.space_group_name_H-M   'P 1'
#
loop_
_entity.id
_entity.type
_entity.pdbx_description
1 polymer ?
#
loop_
_entity_poly.entity_id
_entity_poly.type
_entity_poly.pdbx_seq_one_letter_code
_entity_poly.pdbx_strand_id
1 'polypeptide(L)'
;MEGTVIPPTSVHQFTAKQQNETQQSESVLPAALLTKTKQKIQFGLLSITKELDREQSLKLILFAFQRILANEKRAIQGGVGVAQQKLLVRLVTRLDHDSCAEFDDLLMNFIVQEQKSRTELALLWIAELYAQFQGGDVREHLICSIDYCTKPGPPPQFYAYEKEDAKPQWDDAAIRVTLNLFLSILPLDHSLIHILAAVYAKSSNDIKRIILRTIDSAIKSMGATSEHLLEMIE
;
A
#
# COMPACT_ATOMS: atom_id res chain seq x y z
N MET A 1 7.86 -39.17 -22.10
CA MET A 1 7.12 -37.91 -22.33
C MET A 1 8.09 -36.79 -22.03
N GLU A 2 8.76 -36.33 -23.08
CA GLU A 2 9.87 -35.38 -23.05
C GLU A 2 9.40 -33.98 -22.62
N GLY A 3 10.15 -33.39 -21.69
CA GLY A 3 10.00 -32.00 -21.26
C GLY A 3 10.73 -31.05 -22.20
N THR A 4 10.07 -29.96 -22.57
CA THR A 4 10.62 -28.92 -23.44
C THR A 4 11.74 -28.15 -22.72
N VAL A 5 12.98 -28.33 -23.18
CA VAL A 5 14.16 -27.62 -22.68
C VAL A 5 14.16 -26.20 -23.25
N ILE A 6 14.06 -25.20 -22.37
CA ILE A 6 14.19 -23.78 -22.74
C ILE A 6 15.68 -23.43 -22.72
N PRO A 7 16.28 -22.93 -23.82
CA PRO A 7 17.68 -22.52 -23.81
C PRO A 7 17.88 -21.21 -23.02
N PRO A 8 19.06 -21.00 -22.41
CA PRO A 8 19.33 -19.80 -21.62
C PRO A 8 19.34 -18.55 -22.52
N THR A 9 18.71 -17.48 -22.03
CA THR A 9 18.69 -16.17 -22.69
C THR A 9 20.10 -15.55 -22.65
N SER A 10 20.64 -15.18 -23.81
CA SER A 10 21.95 -14.53 -23.94
C SER A 10 21.98 -13.19 -23.20
N VAL A 11 22.89 -13.06 -22.24
CA VAL A 11 23.15 -11.80 -21.52
C VAL A 11 23.94 -10.89 -22.44
N HIS A 12 23.28 -9.88 -23.04
CA HIS A 12 23.98 -8.86 -23.82
C HIS A 12 24.60 -7.83 -22.87
N GLN A 13 25.91 -7.95 -22.64
CA GLN A 13 26.73 -6.97 -21.96
C GLN A 13 26.99 -5.79 -22.92
N PHE A 14 26.50 -4.59 -22.60
CA PHE A 14 26.78 -3.37 -23.36
C PHE A 14 28.22 -2.92 -23.09
N THR A 15 29.15 -3.26 -23.98
CA THR A 15 30.49 -2.65 -24.02
C THR A 15 30.50 -1.54 -25.08
N ALA A 16 30.61 -0.29 -24.64
CA ALA A 16 30.93 0.84 -25.50
C ALA A 16 32.38 0.72 -26.00
N LYS A 17 32.60 0.65 -27.32
CA LYS A 17 33.94 0.68 -27.92
C LYS A 17 34.27 2.10 -28.38
N GLN A 18 35.35 2.65 -27.82
CA GLN A 18 36.12 3.75 -28.40
C GLN A 18 36.88 3.24 -29.63
N GLN A 19 36.89 4.05 -30.69
CA GLN A 19 37.63 3.83 -31.93
C GLN A 19 39.13 4.12 -31.72
N ASN A 20 39.99 3.29 -32.32
CA ASN A 20 41.29 3.73 -32.84
C ASN A 20 41.79 2.74 -33.91
N GLU A 21 42.40 3.31 -34.95
CA GLU A 21 42.81 2.71 -36.21
C GLU A 21 44.08 1.82 -36.10
N THR A 22 44.22 0.84 -37.00
CA THR A 22 45.28 0.72 -38.04
C THR A 22 45.70 -0.74 -38.31
N GLN A 23 45.88 -1.05 -39.60
CA GLN A 23 46.75 -2.06 -40.25
C GLN A 23 46.09 -3.26 -40.95
N GLN A 24 46.45 -3.35 -42.24
CA GLN A 24 46.06 -4.29 -43.28
C GLN A 24 46.74 -5.65 -43.11
N SER A 25 46.08 -6.72 -43.58
CA SER A 25 46.74 -7.82 -44.29
C SER A 25 45.72 -8.56 -45.16
N GLU A 26 46.05 -8.66 -46.44
CA GLU A 26 45.30 -9.40 -47.46
C GLU A 26 45.37 -10.91 -47.23
N SER A 27 44.24 -11.59 -47.36
CA SER A 27 44.17 -13.05 -47.56
C SER A 27 43.03 -13.36 -48.52
N VAL A 28 43.38 -14.04 -49.60
CA VAL A 28 42.56 -14.39 -50.77
C VAL A 28 41.44 -15.37 -50.40
N LEU A 29 40.26 -15.16 -50.99
CA LEU A 29 39.00 -15.90 -50.81
C LEU A 29 39.05 -17.35 -51.31
N PRO A 30 38.15 -18.22 -50.83
CA PRO A 30 37.29 -18.96 -51.75
C PRO A 30 35.83 -18.51 -51.64
N ALA A 31 35.18 -18.37 -52.79
CA ALA A 31 33.80 -17.92 -52.96
C ALA A 31 32.80 -18.85 -52.24
N ALA A 32 32.41 -18.49 -51.02
CA ALA A 32 31.23 -19.04 -50.36
C ALA A 32 30.01 -18.19 -50.70
N LEU A 33 28.90 -18.86 -51.05
CA LEU A 33 27.64 -18.24 -51.44
C LEU A 33 27.19 -17.16 -50.44
N LEU A 34 27.21 -15.91 -50.90
CA LEU A 34 26.56 -14.79 -50.22
C LEU A 34 25.04 -14.96 -50.32
N THR A 35 24.49 -15.80 -49.45
CA THR A 35 23.08 -15.68 -49.09
C THR A 35 22.93 -14.34 -48.38
N LYS A 36 22.21 -13.40 -48.99
CA LYS A 36 21.91 -12.09 -48.40
C LYS A 36 21.25 -12.29 -47.05
N THR A 37 22.02 -12.28 -45.97
CA THR A 37 21.50 -12.24 -44.62
C THR A 37 20.85 -10.88 -44.47
N LYS A 38 19.51 -10.84 -44.51
CA LYS A 38 18.75 -9.60 -44.29
C LYS A 38 19.26 -8.99 -43.00
N GLN A 39 19.83 -7.79 -43.08
CA GLN A 39 20.26 -7.03 -41.91
C GLN A 39 19.06 -6.93 -40.97
N LYS A 40 19.22 -7.44 -39.75
CA LYS A 40 18.19 -7.37 -38.72
C LYS A 40 18.09 -5.89 -38.33
N ILE A 41 17.13 -5.18 -38.90
CA ILE A 41 16.86 -3.77 -38.58
C ILE A 41 16.58 -3.72 -37.08
N GLN A 42 17.50 -3.13 -36.33
CA GLN A 42 17.35 -2.95 -34.89
C GLN A 42 16.28 -1.88 -34.68
N PHE A 43 15.13 -2.29 -34.16
CA PHE A 43 14.04 -1.36 -33.84
C PHE A 43 14.50 -0.38 -32.77
N GLY A 44 14.69 0.89 -33.15
CA GLY A 44 15.08 1.96 -32.24
C GLY A 44 13.87 2.56 -31.55
N LEU A 45 13.49 2.03 -30.39
CA LEU A 45 12.30 2.47 -29.66
C LEU A 45 12.27 3.99 -29.43
N LEU A 46 13.39 4.57 -29.00
CA LEU A 46 13.54 6.02 -28.76
C LEU A 46 13.31 6.88 -30.01
N SER A 47 13.61 6.37 -31.20
CA SER A 47 13.47 7.12 -32.46
C SER A 47 12.02 7.21 -32.95
N ILE A 48 11.11 6.43 -32.36
CA ILE A 48 9.71 6.33 -32.78
C ILE A 48 8.78 6.84 -31.67
N THR A 49 9.21 6.83 -30.41
CA THR A 49 8.46 7.40 -29.29
C THR A 49 8.52 8.92 -29.30
N LYS A 50 7.36 9.57 -29.14
CA LYS A 50 7.26 11.01 -28.86
C LYS A 50 7.14 11.22 -27.36
N GLU A 51 7.70 12.32 -26.86
CA GLU A 51 7.44 12.75 -25.50
C GLU A 51 5.94 13.02 -25.32
N LEU A 52 5.46 12.66 -24.14
CA LEU A 52 4.04 12.75 -23.83
C LEU A 52 3.76 14.10 -23.19
N ASP A 53 2.76 14.81 -23.70
CA ASP A 53 2.30 16.03 -23.07
C ASP A 53 1.70 15.75 -21.68
N ARG A 54 1.74 16.74 -20.79
CA ARG A 54 1.34 16.61 -19.38
C ARG A 54 -0.09 16.08 -19.24
N GLU A 55 -1.04 16.59 -20.03
CA GLU A 55 -2.44 16.14 -20.01
C GLU A 55 -2.56 14.66 -20.40
N GLN A 56 -1.85 14.26 -21.45
CA GLN A 56 -1.86 12.87 -21.92
C GLN A 56 -1.23 11.94 -20.89
N SER A 57 -0.17 12.38 -20.21
CA SER A 57 0.47 11.63 -19.12
C SER A 57 -0.50 11.43 -17.94
N LEU A 58 -1.16 12.49 -17.48
CA LEU A 58 -2.15 12.40 -16.41
C LEU A 58 -3.29 11.44 -16.77
N LYS A 59 -3.78 11.51 -18.01
CA LYS A 59 -4.83 10.61 -18.50
C LYS A 59 -4.39 9.14 -18.51
N LEU A 60 -3.15 8.86 -18.90
CA LEU A 60 -2.60 7.50 -18.84
C LEU A 60 -2.44 7.01 -17.39
N ILE A 61 -2.01 7.88 -16.48
CA ILE A 61 -1.92 7.58 -15.04
C ILE A 61 -3.30 7.25 -14.48
N LEU A 62 -4.32 8.06 -14.79
CA LEU A 62 -5.71 7.83 -14.38
C LEU A 62 -6.23 6.49 -14.90
N PHE A 63 -6.03 6.18 -16.19
CA PHE A 63 -6.43 4.88 -16.73
C PHE A 63 -5.67 3.71 -16.12
N ALA A 64 -4.38 3.88 -15.80
CA ALA A 64 -3.61 2.87 -15.10
C ALA A 64 -4.18 2.64 -13.68
N PHE A 65 -4.51 3.72 -12.96
CA PHE A 65 -5.10 3.65 -11.64
C PHE A 65 -6.45 2.94 -11.63
N GLN A 66 -7.37 3.33 -12.53
CA GLN A 66 -8.68 2.68 -12.70
C GLN A 66 -8.54 1.20 -13.06
N ARG A 67 -7.56 0.85 -13.91
CA ARG A 67 -7.25 -0.55 -14.24
C ARG A 67 -6.74 -1.32 -13.03
N ILE A 68 -5.90 -0.72 -12.19
CA ILE A 68 -5.43 -1.36 -10.97
C ILE A 68 -6.63 -1.59 -10.04
N LEU A 69 -7.50 -0.60 -9.82
CA LEU A 69 -8.72 -0.74 -9.02
C LEU A 69 -9.61 -1.90 -9.49
N ALA A 70 -9.93 -1.93 -10.80
CA ALA A 70 -10.83 -2.92 -11.37
C ALA A 70 -10.33 -4.37 -11.27
N ASN A 71 -9.02 -4.59 -11.06
CA ASN A 71 -8.42 -5.92 -10.98
C ASN A 71 -8.26 -6.46 -9.54
N GLU A 72 -8.86 -5.83 -8.52
CA GLU A 72 -8.84 -6.28 -7.11
C GLU A 72 -9.04 -7.78 -6.95
N LYS A 73 -10.14 -8.33 -7.49
CA LYS A 73 -10.46 -9.76 -7.34
C LYS A 73 -9.36 -10.66 -7.90
N ARG A 74 -8.77 -10.29 -9.04
CA ARG A 74 -7.68 -11.06 -9.66
C ARG A 74 -6.38 -10.95 -8.87
N ALA A 75 -6.07 -9.77 -8.33
CA ALA A 75 -4.90 -9.56 -7.51
C ALA A 75 -4.97 -10.36 -6.19
N ILE A 76 -6.15 -10.41 -5.56
CA ILE A 76 -6.41 -11.24 -4.39
C ILE A 76 -6.24 -12.72 -4.74
N GLN A 77 -6.87 -13.20 -5.81
CA GLN A 77 -6.73 -14.59 -6.28
C GLN A 77 -5.29 -14.97 -6.62
N GLY A 78 -4.51 -14.01 -7.13
CA GLY A 78 -3.09 -14.19 -7.44
C GLY A 78 -2.13 -14.00 -6.25
N GLY A 79 -2.64 -13.74 -5.03
CA GLY A 79 -1.82 -13.58 -3.82
C GLY A 79 -1.08 -12.24 -3.71
N VAL A 80 -1.37 -11.27 -4.57
CA VAL A 80 -0.72 -9.94 -4.61
C VAL A 80 -1.64 -8.79 -4.17
N GLY A 81 -2.78 -9.10 -3.54
CA GLY A 81 -3.77 -8.12 -3.10
C GLY A 81 -3.20 -7.04 -2.17
N VAL A 82 -2.37 -7.43 -1.19
CA VAL A 82 -1.74 -6.45 -0.26
C VAL A 82 -0.78 -5.51 -1.00
N ALA A 83 -0.02 -6.04 -1.97
CA ALA A 83 0.89 -5.22 -2.78
C ALA A 83 0.10 -4.24 -3.68
N GLN A 84 -1.02 -4.69 -4.24
CA GLN A 84 -1.94 -3.84 -5.00
C GLN A 84 -2.52 -2.73 -4.14
N GLN A 85 -3.01 -3.03 -2.93
CA GLN A 85 -3.53 -2.03 -2.00
C GLN A 85 -2.47 -0.97 -1.67
N LYS A 86 -1.24 -1.39 -1.35
CA LYS A 86 -0.10 -0.48 -1.12
C LYS A 86 0.22 0.38 -2.34
N LEU A 87 0.12 -0.19 -3.54
CA LEU A 87 0.33 0.57 -4.78
C LEU A 87 -0.75 1.64 -4.95
N LEU A 88 -2.03 1.29 -4.77
CA LEU A 88 -3.14 2.24 -4.85
C LEU A 88 -2.93 3.40 -3.88
N VAL A 89 -2.69 3.09 -2.60
CA VAL A 89 -2.45 4.12 -1.57
C VAL A 89 -1.30 5.05 -1.96
N ARG A 90 -0.16 4.50 -2.41
CA ARG A 90 0.99 5.33 -2.81
C ARG A 90 0.74 6.18 -4.05
N LEU A 91 -0.03 5.65 -5.02
CA LEU A 91 -0.41 6.43 -6.19
C LEU A 91 -1.30 7.60 -5.79
N VAL A 92 -2.21 7.41 -4.84
CA VAL A 92 -3.06 8.50 -4.34
C VAL A 92 -2.25 9.52 -3.54
N THR A 93 -1.37 9.09 -2.63
CA THR A 93 -0.76 9.99 -1.65
C THR A 93 0.59 10.60 -2.03
N ARG A 94 1.40 9.91 -2.85
CA ARG A 94 2.81 10.30 -3.09
C ARG A 94 3.12 10.70 -4.52
N LEU A 95 2.32 10.24 -5.49
CA LEU A 95 2.54 10.62 -6.88
C LEU A 95 2.02 12.05 -7.04
N ASP A 96 2.89 12.94 -7.50
CA ASP A 96 2.57 14.36 -7.67
C ASP A 96 1.64 14.51 -8.89
N HIS A 97 0.36 14.76 -8.64
CA HIS A 97 -0.62 15.06 -9.67
C HIS A 97 -1.44 16.27 -9.28
N ASP A 98 -1.67 17.16 -10.25
CA ASP A 98 -2.45 18.40 -10.04
C ASP A 98 -3.93 18.12 -9.70
N SER A 99 -4.38 16.87 -9.91
CA SER A 99 -5.76 16.41 -9.70
C SER A 99 -5.91 15.49 -8.48
N CYS A 100 -5.27 15.77 -7.35
CA CYS A 100 -5.38 14.94 -6.12
C CYS A 100 -6.84 14.54 -5.79
N ALA A 101 -7.77 15.48 -5.93
CA ALA A 101 -9.19 15.24 -5.64
C ALA A 101 -9.81 14.09 -6.46
N GLU A 102 -9.43 13.91 -7.73
CA GLU A 102 -10.04 12.86 -8.57
C GLU A 102 -9.62 11.45 -8.12
N PHE A 103 -8.36 11.28 -7.71
CA PHE A 103 -7.85 10.00 -7.22
C PHE A 103 -8.38 9.67 -5.83
N ASP A 104 -8.45 10.67 -4.95
CA ASP A 104 -9.04 10.56 -3.62
C ASP A 104 -10.51 10.14 -3.73
N ASP A 105 -11.30 10.81 -4.57
CA ASP A 105 -12.71 10.50 -4.81
C ASP A 105 -12.90 9.10 -5.36
N LEU A 106 -12.07 8.68 -6.33
CA LEU A 106 -12.14 7.33 -6.90
C LEU A 106 -11.84 6.25 -5.86
N LEU A 107 -10.77 6.42 -5.06
CA LEU A 107 -10.41 5.46 -4.03
C LEU A 107 -11.45 5.43 -2.91
N MET A 108 -11.96 6.59 -2.49
CA MET A 108 -13.01 6.70 -1.49
C MET A 108 -14.29 5.99 -1.94
N ASN A 109 -14.79 6.31 -3.14
CA ASN A 109 -15.98 5.68 -3.70
C ASN A 109 -15.80 4.15 -3.83
N PHE A 110 -14.61 3.71 -4.25
CA PHE A 110 -14.27 2.31 -4.32
C PHE A 110 -14.32 1.63 -2.94
N ILE A 111 -13.74 2.23 -1.90
CA ILE A 111 -13.77 1.69 -0.54
C ILE A 111 -15.22 1.62 -0.03
N VAL A 112 -15.97 2.71 -0.14
CA VAL A 112 -17.34 2.83 0.40
C VAL A 112 -18.29 1.83 -0.24
N GLN A 113 -18.13 1.54 -1.54
CA GLN A 113 -18.96 0.57 -2.26
C GLN A 113 -18.94 -0.84 -1.62
N GLU A 114 -17.81 -1.26 -1.07
CA GLU A 114 -17.69 -2.53 -0.32
C GLU A 114 -16.89 -2.33 0.98
N GLN A 115 -17.36 -1.41 1.83
CA GLN A 115 -16.71 -1.02 3.10
C GLN A 115 -16.20 -2.22 3.93
N LYS A 116 -17.02 -3.26 4.05
CA LYS A 116 -16.74 -4.42 4.91
C LYS A 116 -15.54 -5.25 4.42
N SER A 117 -15.37 -5.40 3.11
CA SER A 117 -14.24 -6.16 2.54
C SER A 117 -12.99 -5.29 2.35
N ARG A 118 -13.16 -3.96 2.26
CA ARG A 118 -12.08 -2.98 1.98
C ARG A 118 -11.61 -2.19 3.19
N THR A 119 -11.98 -2.61 4.40
CA THR A 119 -11.58 -1.92 5.65
C THR A 119 -10.05 -1.85 5.79
N GLU A 120 -9.32 -2.92 5.47
CA GLU A 120 -7.85 -2.93 5.51
C GLU A 120 -7.21 -1.92 4.54
N LEU A 121 -7.80 -1.72 3.36
CA LEU A 121 -7.35 -0.71 2.40
C LEU A 121 -7.56 0.71 2.94
N ALA A 122 -8.71 0.97 3.58
CA ALA A 122 -8.99 2.25 4.21
C ALA A 122 -8.00 2.56 5.34
N LEU A 123 -7.73 1.58 6.21
CA LEU A 123 -6.76 1.72 7.30
C LEU A 123 -5.35 1.98 6.77
N LEU A 124 -4.94 1.26 5.73
CA LEU A 124 -3.65 1.47 5.09
C LEU A 124 -3.53 2.89 4.52
N TRP A 125 -4.59 3.41 3.91
CA TRP A 125 -4.60 4.77 3.39
C TRP A 125 -4.50 5.82 4.50
N ILE A 126 -5.29 5.69 5.56
CA ILE A 126 -5.25 6.61 6.70
C ILE A 126 -3.88 6.56 7.39
N ALA A 127 -3.30 5.37 7.54
CA ALA A 127 -1.97 5.19 8.12
C ALA A 127 -0.86 5.87 7.30
N GLU A 128 -0.94 5.79 5.97
CA GLU A 128 -0.03 6.49 5.08
C GLU A 128 -0.17 8.02 5.21
N LEU A 129 -1.41 8.53 5.21
CA LEU A 129 -1.67 9.96 5.40
C LEU A 129 -1.19 10.46 6.77
N TYR A 130 -1.38 9.66 7.82
CA TYR A 130 -0.89 9.96 9.17
C TYR A 130 0.64 10.13 9.17
N ALA A 131 1.36 9.19 8.56
CA ALA A 131 2.82 9.24 8.45
C ALA A 131 3.31 10.43 7.61
N GLN A 132 2.59 10.78 6.54
CA GLN A 132 2.96 11.85 5.63
C GLN A 132 2.73 13.25 6.22
N PHE A 133 1.63 13.46 6.96
CA PHE A 133 1.23 14.78 7.44
C PHE A 133 1.40 14.98 8.96
N GLN A 134 2.15 14.10 9.64
CA GLN A 134 2.38 14.18 11.09
C GLN A 134 1.05 14.35 11.86
N GLY A 135 0.05 13.53 11.48
CA GLY A 135 -1.39 13.78 11.67
C GLY A 135 -1.85 14.15 13.08
N GLY A 136 -1.65 15.40 13.50
CA GLY A 136 -2.05 15.92 14.81
C GLY A 136 -3.55 15.77 15.05
N ASP A 137 -4.37 16.19 14.10
CA ASP A 137 -5.83 16.06 14.16
C ASP A 137 -6.27 14.60 14.22
N VAL A 138 -5.60 13.73 13.45
CA VAL A 138 -5.86 12.28 13.46
C VAL A 138 -5.47 11.70 14.82
N ARG A 139 -4.35 12.11 15.41
CA ARG A 139 -3.90 11.68 16.73
C ARG A 139 -4.90 12.09 17.80
N GLU A 140 -5.41 13.31 17.76
CA GLU A 140 -6.44 13.78 18.69
C GLU A 140 -7.74 12.97 18.54
N HIS A 141 -8.16 12.70 17.30
CA HIS A 141 -9.30 11.84 17.02
C HIS A 141 -9.10 10.41 17.56
N LEU A 142 -7.89 9.83 17.40
CA LEU A 142 -7.54 8.52 17.94
C LEU A 142 -7.66 8.48 19.46
N ILE A 143 -7.12 9.51 20.14
CA ILE A 143 -7.18 9.64 21.60
C ILE A 143 -8.63 9.76 22.07
N CYS A 144 -9.43 10.60 21.40
CA CYS A 144 -10.84 10.73 21.71
C CYS A 144 -11.61 9.43 21.46
N SER A 145 -11.33 8.73 20.35
CA SER A 145 -11.97 7.48 19.98
C SER A 145 -11.69 6.38 21.02
N ILE A 146 -10.43 6.22 21.44
CA ILE A 146 -10.05 5.22 22.43
C ILE A 146 -10.55 5.56 23.84
N ASP A 147 -10.69 6.85 24.17
CA ASP A 147 -11.25 7.30 25.45
C ASP A 147 -12.71 6.84 25.63
N TYR A 148 -13.48 6.68 24.55
CA TYR A 148 -14.84 6.11 24.64
C TYR A 148 -14.84 4.71 25.26
N CYS A 149 -13.79 3.92 25.13
CA CYS A 149 -13.69 2.62 25.78
C CYS A 149 -13.66 2.70 27.32
N THR A 150 -13.53 3.89 27.90
CA THR A 150 -13.69 4.11 29.35
C THR A 150 -15.14 4.45 29.75
N LYS A 151 -15.99 4.75 28.76
CA LYS A 151 -17.39 5.16 28.95
C LYS A 151 -18.31 3.94 28.95
N PRO A 152 -19.48 4.02 29.63
CA PRO A 152 -20.37 2.87 29.79
C PRO A 152 -21.02 2.38 28.49
N GLY A 153 -21.05 3.20 27.44
CA GLY A 153 -21.61 2.86 26.14
C GLY A 153 -20.65 3.16 24.99
N PRO A 154 -20.87 2.54 23.81
CA PRO A 154 -20.07 2.77 22.61
C PRO A 154 -20.19 4.22 22.11
N PRO A 155 -19.27 4.66 21.24
CA PRO A 155 -19.36 5.96 20.59
C PRO A 155 -20.70 6.19 19.85
N PRO A 156 -21.19 7.44 19.75
CA PRO A 156 -22.46 7.78 19.10
C PRO A 156 -22.64 7.21 17.69
N GLN A 157 -21.55 7.05 16.93
CA GLN A 157 -21.61 6.51 15.57
C GLN A 157 -22.13 5.06 15.48
N PHE A 158 -22.09 4.28 16.56
CA PHE A 158 -22.59 2.90 16.56
C PHE A 158 -24.11 2.80 16.63
N TYR A 159 -24.77 3.81 17.22
CA TYR A 159 -26.22 3.81 17.44
C TYR A 159 -26.92 5.04 16.84
N ALA A 160 -26.23 5.83 16.02
CA ALA A 160 -26.79 7.01 15.35
C ALA A 160 -28.04 6.71 14.49
N TYR A 161 -28.22 5.44 14.09
CA TYR A 161 -29.37 4.97 13.31
C TYR A 161 -30.24 3.95 14.07
N GLU A 162 -29.96 3.71 15.37
CA GLU A 162 -30.79 2.84 16.20
C GLU A 162 -32.02 3.58 16.73
N LYS A 163 -33.09 2.82 17.05
CA LYS A 163 -34.31 3.37 17.65
C LYS A 163 -33.98 3.94 19.04
N GLU A 164 -34.58 5.08 19.38
CA GLU A 164 -34.32 5.85 20.63
C GLU A 164 -34.41 5.03 21.94
N ASP A 165 -35.07 3.87 21.93
CA ASP A 165 -35.24 2.99 23.09
C ASP A 165 -34.12 1.94 23.27
N ALA A 166 -33.19 1.82 22.32
CA ALA A 166 -32.08 0.88 22.44
C ALA A 166 -31.05 1.42 23.44
N LYS A 167 -30.74 0.64 24.49
CA LYS A 167 -29.61 0.95 25.38
C LYS A 167 -28.33 0.55 24.64
N PRO A 168 -27.46 1.50 24.26
CA PRO A 168 -26.26 1.17 23.51
C PRO A 168 -25.30 0.44 24.46
N GLN A 169 -25.09 -0.85 24.18
CA GLN A 169 -24.18 -1.70 24.95
C GLN A 169 -22.96 -2.03 24.09
N TRP A 170 -21.80 -2.08 24.74
CA TRP A 170 -20.59 -2.56 24.11
C TRP A 170 -20.73 -4.02 23.68
N ASP A 171 -20.54 -4.27 22.40
CA ASP A 171 -20.37 -5.61 21.85
C ASP A 171 -18.93 -5.82 21.35
N ASP A 172 -18.58 -7.08 21.12
CA ASP A 172 -17.23 -7.50 20.74
C ASP A 172 -16.83 -6.90 19.36
N ALA A 173 -17.81 -6.64 18.49
CA ALA A 173 -17.59 -6.00 17.20
C ALA A 173 -17.31 -4.50 17.33
N ALA A 174 -18.09 -3.75 18.12
CA ALA A 174 -17.90 -2.32 18.31
C ALA A 174 -16.57 -2.01 18.99
N ILE A 175 -16.17 -2.81 19.97
CA ILE A 175 -14.86 -2.66 20.63
C ILE A 175 -13.74 -2.86 19.60
N ARG A 176 -13.82 -3.90 18.77
CA ARG A 176 -12.83 -4.13 17.70
C ARG A 176 -12.76 -2.99 16.70
N VAL A 177 -13.91 -2.50 16.23
CA VAL A 177 -13.94 -1.38 15.27
C VAL A 177 -13.34 -0.12 15.88
N THR A 178 -13.63 0.18 17.15
CA THR A 178 -13.07 1.33 17.86
C THR A 178 -11.55 1.23 17.99
N LEU A 179 -11.05 0.03 18.28
CA LEU A 179 -9.62 -0.24 18.42
C LEU A 179 -8.87 -0.30 17.09
N ASN A 180 -9.54 -0.66 15.99
CA ASN A 180 -8.86 -1.06 14.76
C ASN A 180 -7.98 0.06 14.19
N LEU A 181 -8.53 1.28 14.13
CA LEU A 181 -7.81 2.44 13.64
C LEU A 181 -6.66 2.83 14.59
N PHE A 182 -6.87 2.76 15.90
CA PHE A 182 -5.82 3.05 16.87
C PHE A 182 -4.64 2.07 16.73
N LEU A 183 -4.94 0.78 16.63
CA LEU A 183 -3.94 -0.28 16.53
C LEU A 183 -3.21 -0.29 15.19
N SER A 184 -3.82 0.21 14.10
CA SER A 184 -3.12 0.36 12.81
C SER A 184 -2.10 1.50 12.83
N ILE A 185 -2.29 2.52 13.67
CA ILE A 185 -1.39 3.68 13.81
C ILE A 185 -0.34 3.46 14.92
N LEU A 186 -0.61 2.62 15.90
CA LEU A 186 0.29 2.34 17.03
C LEU A 186 1.73 1.98 16.62
N PRO A 187 2.00 1.19 15.56
CA PRO A 187 3.37 0.94 15.10
C PRO A 187 4.06 2.13 14.41
N LEU A 188 3.32 3.21 14.10
CA LEU A 188 3.86 4.44 13.51
C LEU A 188 4.14 5.49 14.60
N ASP A 189 3.30 5.57 15.63
CA ASP A 189 3.48 6.42 16.81
C ASP A 189 3.48 5.55 18.08
N HIS A 190 4.67 5.15 18.50
CA HIS A 190 4.85 4.28 19.66
C HIS A 190 4.42 4.95 20.98
N SER A 191 4.34 6.28 21.05
CA SER A 191 3.91 7.01 22.26
C SER A 191 2.45 6.73 22.64
N LEU A 192 1.64 6.30 21.66
CA LEU A 192 0.25 5.92 21.85
C LEU A 192 0.08 4.73 22.79
N ILE A 193 1.12 3.91 22.99
CA ILE A 193 1.06 2.75 23.88
C ILE A 193 0.72 3.14 25.32
N HIS A 194 1.24 4.28 25.78
CA HIS A 194 0.98 4.82 27.13
C HIS A 194 -0.49 5.21 27.30
N ILE A 195 -1.10 5.76 26.25
CA ILE A 195 -2.52 6.11 26.22
C ILE A 195 -3.37 4.84 26.25
N LEU A 196 -2.99 3.82 25.48
CA LEU A 196 -3.67 2.53 25.47
C LEU A 196 -3.58 1.83 26.84
N ALA A 197 -2.44 1.92 27.53
CA ALA A 197 -2.27 1.40 28.88
C ALA A 197 -3.18 2.12 29.90
N ALA A 198 -3.27 3.45 29.80
CA ALA A 198 -4.16 4.24 30.65
C ALA A 198 -5.65 3.89 30.43
N VAL A 199 -6.08 3.71 29.18
CA VAL A 199 -7.43 3.24 28.84
C VAL A 199 -7.65 1.81 29.33
N TYR A 200 -6.68 0.93 29.13
CA TYR A 200 -6.73 -0.45 29.62
C TYR A 200 -7.01 -0.47 31.12
N ALA A 201 -6.27 0.28 31.94
CA ALA A 201 -6.46 0.33 33.38
C ALA A 201 -7.90 0.72 33.80
N LYS A 202 -8.50 1.70 33.10
CA LYS A 202 -9.82 2.28 33.41
C LYS A 202 -11.00 1.55 32.77
N SER A 203 -10.77 0.72 31.75
CA SER A 203 -11.81 0.06 30.97
C SER A 203 -12.44 -1.16 31.68
N SER A 204 -13.61 -1.58 31.16
CA SER A 204 -14.30 -2.79 31.61
C SER A 204 -13.54 -4.07 31.24
N ASN A 205 -13.85 -5.19 31.90
CA ASN A 205 -13.17 -6.47 31.67
C ASN A 205 -13.31 -6.99 30.23
N ASP A 206 -14.43 -6.72 29.58
CA ASP A 206 -14.67 -7.14 28.19
C ASP A 206 -13.75 -6.40 27.22
N ILE A 207 -13.57 -5.10 27.44
CA ILE A 207 -12.67 -4.26 26.65
C ILE A 207 -11.21 -4.69 26.87
N LYS A 208 -10.79 -4.87 28.13
CA LYS A 208 -9.46 -5.37 28.49
C LYS A 208 -9.13 -6.66 27.75
N ARG A 209 -10.07 -7.61 27.72
CA ARG A 209 -9.91 -8.89 27.04
C ARG A 209 -9.68 -8.71 25.53
N ILE A 210 -10.40 -7.80 24.89
CA ILE A 210 -10.26 -7.57 23.45
C ILE A 210 -8.94 -6.85 23.15
N ILE A 211 -8.59 -5.81 23.91
CA ILE A 211 -7.31 -5.11 23.78
C ILE A 211 -6.15 -6.12 23.80
N LEU A 212 -6.09 -6.99 24.81
CA LEU A 212 -5.02 -7.99 24.93
C LEU A 212 -4.98 -8.99 23.77
N ARG A 213 -6.13 -9.29 23.14
CA ARG A 213 -6.20 -10.21 22.00
C ARG A 213 -5.78 -9.57 20.69
N THR A 214 -6.01 -8.27 20.52
CA THR A 214 -5.78 -7.57 19.26
C THR A 214 -4.44 -6.83 19.20
N ILE A 215 -3.86 -6.49 20.35
CA ILE A 215 -2.63 -5.69 20.44
C ILE A 215 -1.36 -6.44 19.98
N ASP A 216 -1.35 -7.77 20.03
CA ASP A 216 -0.16 -8.60 19.77
C ASP A 216 0.48 -8.32 18.40
N SER A 217 -0.34 -8.15 17.35
CA SER A 217 0.15 -7.82 16.02
C SER A 217 0.86 -6.46 15.98
N ALA A 218 0.30 -5.46 16.66
CA ALA A 218 0.87 -4.12 16.70
C ALA A 218 2.20 -4.09 17.46
N ILE A 219 2.27 -4.76 18.63
CA ILE A 219 3.52 -4.87 19.42
C ILE A 219 4.63 -5.55 18.62
N LYS A 220 4.31 -6.64 17.92
CA LYS A 220 5.26 -7.33 17.03
C LYS A 220 5.79 -6.41 15.93
N SER A 221 4.94 -5.54 15.40
CA SER A 221 5.32 -4.57 14.36
C SER A 221 6.19 -3.42 14.89
N MET A 222 6.03 -3.00 16.15
CA MET A 222 6.85 -1.96 16.77
C MET A 222 8.31 -2.41 16.98
N GLY A 223 8.51 -3.72 17.20
CA GLY A 223 9.82 -4.31 17.41
C GLY A 223 10.42 -4.03 18.80
N ALA A 224 11.44 -4.81 19.16
CA ALA A 224 12.07 -4.76 20.49
C ALA A 224 12.93 -3.51 20.77
N THR A 225 13.08 -2.63 19.78
CA THR A 225 13.87 -1.39 19.87
C THR A 225 13.03 -0.19 20.31
N SER A 226 11.72 -0.36 20.53
CA SER A 226 10.86 0.73 20.98
C SER A 226 11.15 1.08 22.44
N GLU A 227 11.68 2.29 22.69
CA GLU A 227 11.90 2.82 24.04
C GLU A 227 10.61 2.83 24.87
N HIS A 228 9.49 3.23 24.28
CA HIS A 228 8.19 3.24 24.96
C HIS A 228 7.69 1.85 25.38
N LEU A 229 8.08 0.78 24.67
CA LEU A 229 7.76 -0.59 25.12
C LEU A 229 8.63 -1.01 26.30
N LEU A 230 9.89 -0.56 26.35
CA LEU A 230 10.80 -0.82 27.47
C LEU A 230 10.32 -0.09 28.74
N GLU A 231 9.95 1.18 28.61
CA GLU A 231 9.38 2.00 29.70
C GLU A 231 8.12 1.37 30.34
N MET A 232 7.38 0.54 29.60
CA MET A 232 6.21 -0.14 30.14
C MET A 232 6.52 -1.37 30.98
N ILE A 233 7.73 -1.92 30.85
CA ILE A 233 8.17 -3.15 31.51
C ILE A 233 9.02 -2.83 32.75
N GLU A 234 9.78 -1.73 32.70
CA GLU A 234 10.56 -1.19 33.83
C GLU A 234 9.68 -0.59 34.94
#